data_AF-A0A1F4E9E7-F1
#
_entry.id   AF-A0A1F4E9E7-F1
#
_cell.length_a   1.000
_cell.length_b   1.000
_cell.length_c   1.000
_cell.angle_alpha   90.00
_cell.angle_beta   90.00
_cell.angle_gamma   90.00
#
_symmetry.space_group_name_H-M   'P 1'
#
loop_
_entity.id
_entity.type
_entity.pdbx_description
1 polymer ?
#
loop_
_entity_poly.entity_id
_entity_poly.type
_entity_poly.pdbx_seq_one_letter_code
_entity_poly.pdbx_strand_id
1 'polypeptide(L)'
;MKAVVCKQYGPPESLTFEELPSPRPGPGEAVVRVKAASVNFPDFLIIQNKYQYKPPLPFSPGSELAGVVKEVGDGVEGFKPGDKVIAFTAYGAFAEEVKTEATRLLPMPEGMDFPSAAAFLVTYGTSDHALRDRGALSAGETLLVLGAAGGVGLAAVEVGKALGARQSSSHPGLKGRRYTGRGPLPEKPWRQPAADWLQSSFSTASAPRPRRSPWNVRSTRFRWGSSAPSGHRSRS
;
A
#
# COMPACT_ATOMS: atom_id res chain seq x y z
N MET A 1 17.32 -17.44 9.21
CA MET A 1 16.27 -16.40 9.28
C MET A 1 14.95 -17.04 8.92
N LYS A 2 13.90 -16.75 9.66
CA LYS A 2 12.58 -17.35 9.46
C LYS A 2 11.79 -16.58 8.41
N ALA A 3 11.09 -17.29 7.54
CA ALA A 3 10.28 -16.70 6.48
C ALA A 3 9.03 -17.53 6.18
N VAL A 4 7.97 -16.85 5.77
CA VAL A 4 6.84 -17.48 5.07
C VAL A 4 7.24 -17.64 3.60
N VAL A 5 7.04 -18.83 3.05
CA VAL A 5 7.49 -19.21 1.71
C VAL A 5 6.32 -19.73 0.87
N CYS A 6 6.22 -19.20 -0.34
CA CYS A 6 5.36 -19.69 -1.41
C CYS A 6 6.20 -20.58 -2.33
N LYS A 7 6.00 -21.90 -2.24
CA LYS A 7 6.65 -22.92 -3.09
C LYS A 7 5.84 -23.27 -4.33
N GLN A 8 4.53 -23.09 -4.23
CA GLN A 8 3.58 -23.30 -5.31
C GLN A 8 2.48 -22.24 -5.21
N TYR A 9 1.91 -21.86 -6.35
CA TYR A 9 0.78 -20.94 -6.34
C TYR A 9 -0.46 -21.62 -5.74
N GLY A 10 -1.20 -20.90 -4.91
CA GLY A 10 -2.30 -21.48 -4.17
C GLY A 10 -2.92 -20.52 -3.16
N PRO A 11 -3.85 -21.03 -2.34
CA PRO A 11 -4.45 -20.24 -1.28
C PRO A 11 -3.45 -20.06 -0.11
N PRO A 12 -3.69 -19.13 0.84
CA PRO A 12 -2.75 -18.84 1.93
C PRO A 12 -2.32 -20.05 2.76
N GLU A 13 -3.19 -21.05 2.88
CA GLU A 13 -2.95 -22.29 3.62
C GLU A 13 -1.85 -23.16 2.99
N SER A 14 -1.49 -22.89 1.73
CA SER A 14 -0.38 -23.56 1.04
C SER A 14 1.00 -22.95 1.36
N LEU A 15 1.03 -21.82 2.07
CA LEU A 15 2.29 -21.19 2.47
C LEU A 15 2.95 -21.97 3.61
N THR A 16 4.28 -22.10 3.52
CA THR A 16 5.09 -22.81 4.52
C THR A 16 5.91 -21.83 5.34
N PHE A 17 6.17 -22.16 6.60
CA PHE A 17 7.11 -21.42 7.44
C PHE A 17 8.43 -22.15 7.49
N GLU A 18 9.51 -21.48 7.07
CA GLU A 18 10.82 -22.11 6.87
C GLU A 18 11.95 -21.27 7.45
N GLU A 19 13.06 -21.94 7.73
CA GLU A 19 14.31 -21.30 8.07
C GLU A 19 15.23 -21.28 6.85
N LEU A 20 15.61 -20.08 6.44
CA LEU A 20 16.44 -19.82 5.26
C LEU A 20 17.74 -19.12 5.65
N PRO A 21 18.80 -19.19 4.83
CA PRO A 21 19.99 -18.38 5.02
C PRO A 21 19.64 -16.88 5.03
N SER A 22 20.30 -16.11 5.89
CA SER A 22 20.23 -14.65 5.81
C SER A 22 20.75 -14.16 4.46
N PRO A 23 20.02 -13.27 3.76
CA PRO A 23 20.50 -12.72 2.50
C PRO A 23 21.76 -11.87 2.71
N ARG A 24 22.46 -11.60 1.60
CA ARG A 24 23.54 -10.61 1.53
C ARG A 24 23.20 -9.58 0.46
N PRO A 25 23.45 -8.28 0.70
CA PRO A 25 23.22 -7.27 -0.32
C PRO A 25 24.29 -7.38 -1.41
N GLY A 26 23.88 -7.28 -2.68
CA GLY A 26 24.77 -6.93 -3.78
C GLY A 26 24.96 -5.41 -3.91
N PRO A 27 25.71 -4.94 -4.93
CA PRO A 27 25.85 -3.52 -5.21
C PRO A 27 24.49 -2.81 -5.36
N GLY A 28 24.31 -1.66 -4.71
CA GLY A 28 23.06 -0.89 -4.71
C GLY A 28 21.90 -1.52 -3.93
N GLU A 29 22.10 -2.66 -3.27
CA GLU A 29 21.09 -3.33 -2.45
C GLU A 29 21.36 -3.14 -0.95
N ALA A 30 20.33 -3.32 -0.14
CA ALA A 30 20.40 -3.32 1.31
C ALA A 30 19.65 -4.54 1.86
N VAL A 31 20.07 -5.00 3.02
CA VAL A 31 19.34 -5.98 3.83
C VAL A 31 18.70 -5.24 5.00
N VAL A 32 17.38 -5.39 5.15
CA VAL A 32 16.60 -4.81 6.24
C VAL A 32 16.14 -5.92 7.17
N ARG A 33 16.39 -5.76 8.47
CA ARG A 33 15.76 -6.58 9.50
C ARG A 33 14.34 -6.08 9.71
N VAL A 34 13.38 -6.91 9.32
CA VAL A 34 11.95 -6.57 9.37
C VAL A 34 11.50 -6.51 10.83
N LYS A 35 10.82 -5.43 11.19
CA LYS A 35 10.20 -5.25 12.52
C LYS A 35 8.69 -5.38 12.46
N ALA A 36 8.09 -4.95 11.35
CA ALA A 36 6.71 -5.19 11.01
C ALA A 36 6.56 -5.24 9.48
N ALA A 37 5.62 -6.04 9.01
CA ALA A 37 5.17 -6.08 7.62
C ALA A 37 3.64 -6.02 7.62
N SER A 38 3.06 -5.36 6.63
CA SER A 38 1.61 -5.30 6.50
C SER A 38 1.12 -6.30 5.45
N VAL A 39 -0.14 -6.71 5.59
CA VAL A 39 -0.79 -7.60 4.63
C VAL A 39 -1.68 -6.77 3.70
N ASN A 40 -1.41 -6.82 2.41
CA ASN A 40 -2.17 -6.13 1.39
C ASN A 40 -2.88 -7.11 0.46
N PHE A 41 -3.95 -6.63 -0.19
CA PHE A 41 -4.72 -7.45 -1.14
C PHE A 41 -3.88 -7.97 -2.33
N PRO A 42 -2.93 -7.20 -2.91
CA PRO A 42 -2.02 -7.73 -3.92
C PRO A 42 -1.20 -8.93 -3.45
N ASP A 43 -0.79 -8.99 -2.18
CA ASP A 43 -0.01 -10.13 -1.66
C ASP A 43 -0.80 -11.44 -1.80
N PHE A 44 -2.11 -11.39 -1.52
CA PHE A 44 -3.03 -12.51 -1.69
C PHE A 44 -3.20 -12.91 -3.17
N LEU A 45 -3.27 -11.93 -4.08
CA LEU A 45 -3.38 -12.21 -5.51
C LEU A 45 -2.08 -12.79 -6.09
N ILE A 46 -0.92 -12.36 -5.58
CA ILE A 46 0.41 -12.82 -6.00
C ILE A 46 0.58 -14.30 -5.67
N ILE A 47 0.28 -14.72 -4.45
CA ILE A 47 0.41 -16.14 -4.07
C ILE A 47 -0.54 -17.05 -4.87
N GLN A 48 -1.62 -16.51 -5.42
CA GLN A 48 -2.58 -17.23 -6.28
C GLN A 48 -2.25 -17.15 -7.78
N ASN A 49 -1.16 -16.49 -8.19
CA ASN A 49 -0.82 -16.22 -9.60
C ASN A 49 -1.91 -15.42 -10.38
N LYS A 50 -2.71 -14.63 -9.66
CA LYS A 50 -3.81 -13.82 -10.21
C LYS A 50 -3.45 -12.34 -10.36
N TYR A 51 -2.21 -11.97 -10.05
CA TYR A 51 -1.73 -10.60 -10.17
C TYR A 51 -0.89 -10.38 -11.44
N GLN A 52 -0.75 -9.12 -11.83
CA GLN A 52 0.06 -8.71 -13.00
C GLN A 52 1.55 -8.97 -12.81
N TYR A 53 2.04 -8.86 -11.58
CA TYR A 53 3.41 -9.18 -11.20
C TYR A 53 3.49 -10.60 -10.64
N LYS A 54 4.48 -11.37 -11.10
CA LYS A 54 4.62 -12.80 -10.82
C LYS A 54 6.07 -13.13 -10.42
N PRO A 55 6.39 -13.11 -9.11
CA PRO A 55 7.71 -13.49 -8.64
C PRO A 55 8.03 -14.95 -9.02
N PRO A 56 9.28 -15.29 -9.32
CA PRO A 56 9.68 -16.68 -9.51
C PRO A 56 9.52 -17.46 -8.21
N LEU A 57 9.01 -18.69 -8.28
CA LEU A 57 8.95 -19.61 -7.15
C LEU A 57 10.35 -20.24 -6.90
N PRO A 58 10.72 -20.52 -5.64
CA PRO A 58 10.02 -20.13 -4.42
C PRO A 58 10.30 -18.65 -4.06
N PHE A 59 9.33 -17.98 -3.45
CA PHE A 59 9.49 -16.62 -2.94
C PHE A 59 8.80 -16.44 -1.58
N SER A 60 9.23 -15.44 -0.81
CA SER A 60 8.49 -15.01 0.38
C SER A 60 7.48 -13.92 0.01
N PRO A 61 6.19 -14.00 0.40
CA PRO A 61 5.20 -12.96 0.09
C PRO A 61 5.41 -11.67 0.90
N GLY A 62 4.55 -10.67 0.69
CA GLY A 62 4.52 -9.41 1.45
C GLY A 62 5.24 -8.28 0.73
N SER A 63 4.52 -7.18 0.47
CA SER A 63 4.97 -6.09 -0.41
C SER A 63 5.46 -4.84 0.31
N GLU A 64 5.14 -4.66 1.60
CA GLU A 64 5.62 -3.52 2.39
C GLU A 64 6.00 -3.90 3.83
N LEU A 65 6.95 -3.12 4.37
CA LEU A 65 7.49 -3.32 5.71
C LEU A 65 8.03 -2.03 6.33
N ALA A 66 8.25 -2.09 7.64
CA ALA A 66 9.12 -1.20 8.36
C ALA A 66 10.14 -2.00 9.18
N GLY A 67 11.37 -1.49 9.24
CA GLY A 67 12.47 -2.23 9.83
C GLY A 67 13.71 -1.40 10.06
N VAL A 68 14.82 -2.08 10.29
CA VAL A 68 16.13 -1.47 10.53
C VAL A 68 17.12 -2.00 9.50
N VAL A 69 17.85 -1.11 8.84
CA VAL A 69 18.92 -1.49 7.92
C VAL A 69 19.94 -2.33 8.70
N LYS A 70 20.18 -3.55 8.22
CA LYS A 70 21.15 -4.48 8.80
C LYS A 70 22.50 -4.33 8.11
N GLU A 71 22.49 -4.27 6.79
CA GLU A 71 23.68 -4.26 5.94
C GLU A 71 23.36 -3.52 4.64
N VAL A 72 24.36 -2.88 4.04
CA VAL A 72 24.27 -2.22 2.74
C VAL A 72 25.39 -2.73 1.84
N GLY A 73 25.10 -2.89 0.55
CA GLY A 73 26.10 -3.27 -0.43
C GLY A 73 26.84 -2.07 -1.03
N ASP A 74 27.80 -2.35 -1.90
CA ASP A 74 28.63 -1.33 -2.53
C ASP A 74 27.81 -0.29 -3.30
N GLY A 75 28.21 0.98 -3.19
CA GLY A 75 27.56 2.09 -3.91
C GLY A 75 26.21 2.53 -3.33
N VAL A 76 25.78 1.97 -2.19
CA VAL A 76 24.60 2.50 -1.48
C VAL A 76 24.98 3.78 -0.73
N GLU A 77 24.34 4.87 -1.11
CA GLU A 77 24.43 6.17 -0.42
C GLU A 77 23.13 6.47 0.33
N GLY A 78 23.20 7.31 1.37
CA GLY A 78 22.03 7.80 2.11
C GLY A 78 21.45 6.85 3.17
N PHE A 79 21.89 5.58 3.22
CA PHE A 79 21.49 4.61 4.25
C PHE A 79 22.70 3.88 4.82
N LYS A 80 22.65 3.58 6.12
CA LYS A 80 23.67 2.80 6.84
C LYS A 80 23.03 1.82 7.82
N PRO A 81 23.76 0.77 8.24
CA PRO A 81 23.30 -0.12 9.31
C PRO A 81 22.82 0.65 10.55
N GLY A 82 21.67 0.26 11.09
CA GLY A 82 21.02 0.91 12.24
C GLY A 82 19.93 1.93 11.87
N ASP A 83 19.88 2.41 10.63
CA ASP A 83 18.84 3.35 10.20
C ASP A 83 17.45 2.68 10.20
N LYS A 84 16.43 3.40 10.69
CA LYS A 84 15.03 2.95 10.64
C LYS A 84 14.42 3.34 9.30
N VAL A 85 13.80 2.38 8.63
CA VAL A 85 13.31 2.55 7.25
C VAL A 85 11.92 1.95 7.06
N ILE A 86 11.22 2.47 6.06
CA ILE A 86 10.02 1.89 5.46
C ILE A 86 10.37 1.50 4.02
N ALA A 87 9.81 0.41 3.51
CA ALA A 87 10.11 -0.05 2.16
C ALA A 87 8.89 -0.67 1.46
N PHE A 88 8.83 -0.51 0.14
CA PHE A 88 7.94 -1.24 -0.75
C PHE A 88 8.77 -2.17 -1.67
N THR A 89 8.79 -3.47 -1.34
CA THR A 89 9.69 -4.46 -1.96
C THR A 89 9.00 -5.34 -3.00
N ALA A 90 7.71 -5.11 -3.29
CA ALA A 90 6.82 -5.91 -4.14
C ALA A 90 6.55 -7.35 -3.64
N TYR A 91 7.55 -8.01 -3.03
CA TYR A 91 7.45 -9.26 -2.28
C TYR A 91 8.63 -9.36 -1.29
N GLY A 92 8.65 -10.38 -0.43
CA GLY A 92 9.76 -10.68 0.47
C GLY A 92 9.63 -10.15 1.90
N ALA A 93 8.61 -9.33 2.18
CA ALA A 93 8.44 -8.70 3.48
C ALA A 93 7.99 -9.65 4.60
N PHE A 94 7.41 -10.82 4.28
CA PHE A 94 7.01 -11.83 5.27
C PHE A 94 8.17 -12.74 5.66
N ALA A 95 9.28 -12.12 6.02
CA ALA A 95 10.51 -12.74 6.49
C ALA A 95 11.16 -11.88 7.59
N GLU A 96 12.02 -12.46 8.41
CA GLU A 96 12.78 -11.70 9.42
C GLU A 96 13.78 -10.71 8.79
N GLU A 97 14.26 -11.01 7.59
CA GLU A 97 15.19 -10.18 6.83
C GLU A 97 14.80 -10.17 5.36
N VAL A 98 14.82 -8.99 4.73
CA VAL A 98 14.56 -8.82 3.31
C VAL A 98 15.74 -8.13 2.64
N LYS A 99 16.04 -8.56 1.40
CA LYS A 99 16.97 -7.87 0.52
C LYS A 99 16.19 -7.03 -0.49
N THR A 100 16.55 -5.77 -0.65
CA THR A 100 15.90 -4.86 -1.60
C THR A 100 16.89 -3.84 -2.14
N GLU A 101 16.58 -3.27 -3.30
CA GLU A 101 17.28 -2.09 -3.83
C GLU A 101 17.20 -0.95 -2.80
N ALA A 102 18.31 -0.25 -2.55
CA ALA A 102 18.37 0.85 -1.60
C ALA A 102 17.44 2.02 -2.01
N THR A 103 17.18 2.17 -3.31
CA THR A 103 16.24 3.17 -3.87
C THR A 103 14.78 2.95 -3.47
N ARG A 104 14.44 1.78 -2.93
CA ARG A 104 13.10 1.45 -2.40
C ARG A 104 12.97 1.71 -0.91
N LEU A 105 14.08 2.07 -0.25
CA LEU A 105 14.07 2.45 1.15
C LEU A 105 13.70 3.93 1.27
N LEU A 106 12.89 4.21 2.27
CA LEU A 106 12.57 5.56 2.69
C LEU A 106 12.86 5.68 4.20
N PRO A 107 13.46 6.80 4.67
CA PRO A 107 13.76 6.98 6.08
C PRO A 107 12.46 7.02 6.89
N MET A 108 12.37 6.21 7.94
CA MET A 108 11.15 6.17 8.75
C MET A 108 10.98 7.49 9.52
N PRO A 109 9.80 8.15 9.45
CA PRO A 109 9.54 9.38 10.19
C PRO A 109 9.77 9.22 11.70
N GLU A 110 10.36 10.25 12.32
CA GLU A 110 10.59 10.27 13.75
C GLU A 110 9.27 10.17 14.53
N GLY A 111 9.27 9.40 15.62
CA GLY A 111 8.09 9.21 16.46
C GLY A 111 7.04 8.22 15.93
N MET A 112 7.23 7.64 14.73
CA MET A 112 6.38 6.59 14.21
C MET A 112 6.80 5.21 14.76
N ASP A 113 5.84 4.38 15.18
CA ASP A 113 6.11 2.99 15.55
C ASP A 113 6.19 2.08 14.30
N PHE A 114 6.89 0.95 14.41
CA PHE A 114 7.08 0.05 13.26
C PHE A 114 5.77 -0.49 12.68
N PRO A 115 4.76 -0.91 13.48
CA PRO A 115 3.49 -1.38 12.92
C PRO A 115 2.75 -0.31 12.10
N SER A 116 2.71 0.94 12.58
CA SER A 116 2.08 2.04 11.84
C SER A 116 2.87 2.37 10.58
N ALA A 117 4.21 2.37 10.67
CA ALA A 117 5.10 2.61 9.53
C ALA A 117 4.95 1.54 8.44
N ALA A 118 4.86 0.27 8.83
CA ALA A 118 4.73 -0.84 7.89
C ALA A 118 3.41 -0.83 7.10
N ALA A 119 2.36 -0.20 7.63
CA ALA A 119 1.05 -0.11 6.98
C ALA A 119 0.83 1.20 6.20
N PHE A 120 1.85 2.06 6.11
CA PHE A 120 1.70 3.43 5.64
C PHE A 120 1.79 3.57 4.12
N LEU A 121 2.84 3.01 3.49
CA LEU A 121 3.18 3.33 2.09
C LEU A 121 2.10 2.90 1.10
N VAL A 122 1.65 1.65 1.14
CA VAL A 122 0.66 1.14 0.19
C VAL A 122 -0.67 1.85 0.39
N THR A 123 -1.15 1.98 1.63
CA THR A 123 -2.48 2.54 1.88
C THR A 123 -2.54 4.06 1.66
N TYR A 124 -1.62 4.84 2.24
CA TYR A 124 -1.61 6.29 2.09
C TYR A 124 -1.09 6.73 0.73
N GLY A 125 -0.07 6.06 0.18
CA GLY A 125 0.43 6.35 -1.16
C GLY A 125 -0.64 6.10 -2.22
N THR A 126 -1.40 4.99 -2.13
CA THR A 126 -2.51 4.73 -3.05
C THR A 126 -3.62 5.77 -2.91
N SER A 127 -3.97 6.14 -1.68
CA SER A 127 -5.03 7.12 -1.43
C SER A 127 -4.65 8.53 -1.87
N ASP A 128 -3.42 8.98 -1.60
CA ASP A 128 -2.94 10.29 -2.06
C ASP A 128 -2.87 10.35 -3.59
N HIS A 129 -2.33 9.32 -4.24
CA HIS A 129 -2.35 9.23 -5.70
C HIS A 129 -3.78 9.27 -6.28
N ALA A 130 -4.71 8.51 -5.69
CA ALA A 130 -6.09 8.46 -6.14
C ALA A 130 -6.81 9.81 -6.00
N LEU A 131 -6.60 10.51 -4.88
CA LEU A 131 -7.31 11.76 -4.58
C LEU A 131 -6.66 12.98 -5.24
N ARG A 132 -5.33 13.10 -5.15
CA ARG A 132 -4.58 14.27 -5.65
C ARG A 132 -4.28 14.16 -7.14
N ASP A 133 -3.67 13.07 -7.58
CA ASP A 133 -3.18 12.97 -8.96
C ASP A 133 -4.27 12.54 -9.95
N ARG A 134 -5.13 11.60 -9.53
CA ARG A 134 -6.20 11.06 -10.39
C ARG A 134 -7.51 11.80 -10.21
N GLY A 135 -7.84 12.14 -8.97
CA GLY A 135 -9.07 12.83 -8.61
C GLY A 135 -9.00 14.35 -8.69
N ALA A 136 -7.79 14.93 -8.63
CA ALA A 136 -7.58 16.38 -8.54
C ALA A 136 -8.45 17.06 -7.46
N LEU A 137 -8.64 16.36 -6.33
CA LEU A 137 -9.54 16.77 -5.26
C LEU A 137 -9.10 18.12 -4.70
N SER A 138 -10.01 19.08 -4.73
CA SER A 138 -9.81 20.44 -4.26
C SER A 138 -10.48 20.68 -2.90
N ALA A 139 -9.95 21.63 -2.14
CA ALA A 139 -10.53 22.01 -0.86
C ALA A 139 -12.00 22.46 -1.02
N GLY A 140 -12.86 22.03 -0.11
CA GLY A 140 -14.29 22.32 -0.12
C GLY A 140 -15.15 21.34 -0.95
N GLU A 141 -14.56 20.52 -1.82
CA GLU A 141 -15.28 19.49 -2.57
C GLU A 141 -15.75 18.36 -1.64
N THR A 142 -16.78 17.61 -2.07
CA THR A 142 -17.30 16.47 -1.28
C THR A 142 -16.66 15.17 -1.73
N LEU A 143 -16.00 14.47 -0.80
CA LEU A 143 -15.42 13.15 -1.01
C LEU A 143 -16.39 12.06 -0.53
N LEU A 144 -16.71 11.10 -1.41
CA LEU A 144 -17.39 9.85 -1.06
C LEU A 144 -16.38 8.70 -1.05
N VAL A 145 -16.18 8.07 0.11
CA VAL A 145 -15.30 6.90 0.25
C VAL A 145 -16.14 5.63 0.35
N LEU A 146 -16.03 4.76 -0.66
CA LEU A 146 -16.61 3.42 -0.66
C LEU A 146 -15.68 2.47 0.09
N GLY A 147 -16.21 1.71 1.05
CA GLY A 147 -15.40 0.78 1.84
C GLY A 147 -14.47 1.46 2.84
N ALA A 148 -14.93 2.57 3.44
CA ALA A 148 -14.14 3.41 4.36
C ALA A 148 -13.56 2.69 5.60
N ALA A 149 -13.99 1.46 5.89
CA ALA A 149 -13.47 0.66 7.02
C ALA A 149 -12.19 -0.15 6.67
N GLY A 150 -11.81 -0.25 5.39
CA GLY A 150 -10.56 -0.90 4.99
C GLY A 150 -9.36 0.05 5.07
N GLY A 151 -8.12 -0.48 5.00
CA GLY A 151 -6.90 0.32 5.14
C GLY A 151 -6.81 1.50 4.16
N VAL A 152 -7.03 1.25 2.87
CA VAL A 152 -7.09 2.32 1.84
C VAL A 152 -8.24 3.28 2.11
N GLY A 153 -9.41 2.78 2.53
CA GLY A 153 -10.57 3.60 2.82
C GLY A 153 -10.34 4.57 3.97
N LEU A 154 -9.75 4.10 5.08
CA LEU A 154 -9.36 4.93 6.22
C LEU A 154 -8.29 5.95 5.80
N ALA A 155 -7.28 5.54 5.05
CA ALA A 155 -6.27 6.45 4.52
C ALA A 155 -6.88 7.52 3.60
N ALA A 156 -7.84 7.18 2.74
CA ALA A 156 -8.53 8.13 1.86
C ALA A 156 -9.36 9.15 2.65
N VAL A 157 -10.00 8.72 3.74
CA VAL A 157 -10.69 9.61 4.68
C VAL A 157 -9.69 10.59 5.31
N GLU A 158 -8.55 10.12 5.79
CA GLU A 158 -7.53 10.97 6.41
C GLU A 158 -6.90 11.95 5.40
N VAL A 159 -6.49 11.46 4.24
CA VAL A 159 -5.90 12.29 3.16
C VAL A 159 -6.92 13.32 2.65
N GLY A 160 -8.17 12.92 2.43
CA GLY A 160 -9.24 13.84 2.04
C GLY A 160 -9.46 14.95 3.07
N LYS A 161 -9.31 14.65 4.38
CA LYS A 161 -9.35 15.67 5.44
C LYS A 161 -8.22 16.68 5.29
N ALA A 162 -6.99 16.17 5.11
CA ALA A 162 -5.79 17.00 4.98
C ALA A 162 -5.85 17.90 3.72
N LEU A 163 -6.52 17.44 2.66
CA LEU A 163 -6.78 18.20 1.44
C LEU A 163 -7.93 19.22 1.57
N GLY A 164 -8.60 19.29 2.72
CA GLY A 164 -9.70 20.23 2.97
C GLY A 164 -11.05 19.82 2.36
N ALA A 165 -11.24 18.55 2.00
CA ALA A 165 -12.50 18.06 1.46
C ALA A 165 -13.57 17.86 2.56
N ARG A 166 -14.84 18.05 2.18
CA ARG A 166 -16.01 17.69 2.99
C ARG A 166 -16.24 16.19 2.88
N GLN A 167 -16.28 15.50 4.00
CA GLN A 167 -16.32 14.04 3.99
C GLN A 167 -17.73 13.50 4.09
N SER A 168 -18.02 12.54 3.22
CA SER A 168 -19.14 11.62 3.37
C SER A 168 -18.60 10.20 3.20
N SER A 169 -18.79 9.33 4.19
CA SER A 169 -18.45 7.91 4.05
C SER A 169 -19.71 7.05 4.08
N SER A 170 -19.70 5.96 3.31
CA SER A 170 -20.73 4.92 3.37
C SER A 170 -20.09 3.56 3.68
N HIS A 171 -20.74 2.80 4.55
CA HIS A 171 -20.32 1.46 4.96
C HIS A 171 -21.48 0.48 4.71
N PRO A 172 -21.26 -0.71 4.12
CA PRO A 172 -22.34 -1.67 3.83
C PRO A 172 -23.11 -2.15 5.08
N GLY A 173 -22.47 -2.12 6.26
CA GLY A 173 -23.10 -2.45 7.55
C GLY A 173 -23.86 -1.30 8.22
N LEU A 174 -23.70 -0.05 7.75
CA LEU A 174 -24.42 1.11 8.27
C LEU A 174 -25.68 1.33 7.41
N LYS A 175 -26.76 0.60 7.72
CA LYS A 175 -28.07 0.87 7.13
C LYS A 175 -28.46 2.35 7.36
N GLY A 176 -28.41 3.16 6.30
CA GLY A 176 -29.07 4.47 6.25
C GLY A 176 -28.41 5.64 6.99
N ARG A 177 -27.17 5.55 7.49
CA ARG A 177 -26.50 6.71 8.09
C ARG A 177 -25.39 7.25 7.19
N ARG A 178 -25.61 8.43 6.60
CA ARG A 178 -24.52 9.29 6.10
C ARG A 178 -23.66 9.69 7.29
N TYR A 179 -22.40 9.29 7.30
CA TYR A 179 -21.45 9.87 8.24
C TYR A 179 -20.85 11.11 7.58
N THR A 180 -21.38 12.28 7.94
CA THR A 180 -20.72 13.56 7.67
C THR A 180 -19.70 13.76 8.78
N GLY A 181 -18.48 13.22 8.60
CA GLY A 181 -17.43 13.26 9.61
C GLY A 181 -16.99 14.68 9.91
N ARG A 182 -17.63 15.33 10.89
CA ARG A 182 -17.12 16.56 11.55
C ARG A 182 -16.43 16.26 12.89
N GLY A 183 -16.32 14.99 13.30
CA GLY A 183 -15.63 14.59 14.53
C GLY A 183 -14.12 14.43 14.32
N PRO A 184 -13.28 14.77 15.30
CA PRO A 184 -11.84 14.49 15.24
C PRO A 184 -11.61 12.96 15.25
N LEU A 185 -10.77 12.48 14.32
CA LEU A 185 -10.14 11.16 14.47
C LEU A 185 -9.14 11.25 15.64
N PRO A 186 -8.82 10.14 16.33
CA PRO A 186 -7.78 10.16 17.35
C PRO A 186 -6.47 10.71 16.76
N GLU A 187 -6.03 11.86 17.25
CA GLU A 187 -4.80 12.50 16.78
C GLU A 187 -3.61 11.62 17.19
N LYS A 188 -2.85 11.14 16.19
CA LYS A 188 -1.53 10.54 16.44
C LYS A 188 -0.47 11.59 16.08
N PRO A 189 0.50 11.88 16.95
CA PRO A 189 1.47 12.96 16.75
C PRO A 189 2.27 12.87 15.45
N TRP A 190 2.49 11.65 14.95
CA TRP A 190 3.26 11.42 13.72
C TRP A 190 2.47 11.64 12.43
N ARG A 191 1.14 11.79 12.45
CA ARG A 191 0.29 11.75 11.22
C ARG A 191 0.56 12.90 10.26
N GLN A 192 0.55 14.14 10.76
CA GLN A 192 0.83 15.29 9.90
C GLN A 192 2.29 15.27 9.40
N PRO A 193 3.30 15.05 10.26
CA PRO A 193 4.68 14.87 9.80
C PRO A 193 4.84 13.74 8.76
N ALA A 194 4.12 12.63 8.91
CA ALA A 194 4.17 11.52 7.97
C ALA A 194 3.50 11.84 6.63
N ALA A 195 2.40 12.60 6.65
CA ALA A 195 1.76 13.09 5.43
C ALA A 195 2.64 14.10 4.69
N ASP A 196 3.28 15.02 5.40
CA ASP A 196 4.22 16.00 4.83
C ASP A 196 5.49 15.29 4.31
N TRP A 197 5.96 14.27 5.04
CA TRP A 197 7.05 13.40 4.63
C TRP A 197 6.68 12.58 3.37
N LEU A 198 5.47 12.03 3.29
CA LEU A 198 4.96 11.33 2.11
C LEU A 198 4.98 12.29 0.91
N GLN A 199 4.44 13.49 1.09
CA GLN A 199 4.39 14.52 0.03
C GLN A 199 5.78 14.90 -0.45
N SER A 200 6.71 15.20 0.45
CA SER A 200 8.08 15.57 0.08
C SER A 200 8.80 14.43 -0.62
N SER A 201 8.70 13.19 -0.11
CA SER A 201 9.36 12.01 -0.68
C SER A 201 8.91 11.68 -2.11
N PHE A 202 7.62 11.82 -2.41
CA PHE A 202 7.07 11.58 -3.76
C PHE A 202 7.17 12.79 -4.70
N SER A 203 7.25 14.02 -4.16
CA SER A 203 7.45 15.24 -4.98
C SER A 203 8.89 15.38 -5.49
N THR A 204 9.90 14.96 -4.72
CA THR A 204 11.29 14.95 -5.21
C THR A 204 11.56 13.90 -6.29
N ALA A 205 10.73 12.85 -6.39
CA ALA A 205 10.81 11.84 -7.45
C ALA A 205 10.19 12.30 -8.79
N SER A 206 9.55 13.47 -8.83
CA SER A 206 8.80 13.99 -9.98
C SER A 206 9.42 15.25 -10.61
N ALA A 207 10.74 15.26 -10.82
CA ALA A 207 11.32 16.12 -11.84
C ALA A 207 10.69 15.80 -13.22
N PRO A 208 10.32 16.80 -14.05
CA PRO A 208 9.51 16.59 -15.24
C PRO A 208 10.26 15.75 -16.27
N ARG A 209 9.86 14.49 -16.44
CA ARG A 209 10.30 13.69 -17.59
C ARG A 209 9.59 14.20 -18.85
N PRO A 210 10.29 14.35 -19.99
CA PRO A 210 9.66 14.82 -21.23
C PRO A 210 8.52 13.87 -21.64
N ARG A 211 7.36 14.45 -21.93
CA ARG A 211 6.18 13.71 -22.42
C ARG A 211 6.56 12.90 -23.67
N ARG A 212 6.71 11.59 -23.52
CA ARG A 212 6.58 10.63 -24.61
C ARG A 212 5.38 9.75 -24.32
N SER A 213 4.28 10.02 -25.02
CA SER A 213 3.08 9.19 -25.03
C SER A 213 3.31 7.94 -25.90
N PRO A 214 2.93 6.76 -25.41
CA PRO A 214 2.20 5.85 -26.28
C PRO A 214 1.11 5.10 -25.51
N TRP A 215 0.14 5.80 -24.88
CA TRP A 215 -1.04 5.16 -24.32
C TRP A 215 -2.28 6.05 -24.51
N ASN A 216 -2.89 5.91 -25.68
CA ASN A 216 -4.16 6.52 -26.02
C ASN A 216 -5.28 5.53 -25.66
N VAL A 217 -5.65 5.45 -24.38
CA VAL A 217 -6.82 4.67 -23.96
C VAL A 217 -8.05 5.56 -24.12
N ARG A 218 -8.78 5.35 -25.23
CA ARG A 218 -10.11 5.93 -25.41
C ARG A 218 -11.03 5.44 -24.29
N SER A 219 -11.72 6.37 -23.65
CA SER A 219 -12.71 6.12 -22.61
C SER A 219 -13.90 5.31 -23.15
N THR A 220 -13.95 4.02 -22.86
CA THR A 220 -15.19 3.22 -22.97
C THR A 220 -15.94 3.31 -21.64
N ARG A 221 -17.10 4.01 -21.65
CA ARG A 221 -18.04 4.03 -20.53
C ARG A 221 -18.63 2.63 -20.35
N PHE A 222 -18.30 1.94 -19.27
CA PHE A 222 -19.03 0.74 -18.86
C PHE A 222 -20.36 1.15 -18.19
N ARG A 223 -21.47 0.72 -18.79
CA ARG A 223 -22.82 0.86 -18.25
C ARG A 223 -23.17 -0.45 -17.55
N TRP A 224 -23.31 -0.44 -16.23
CA TRP A 224 -23.78 -1.59 -15.46
C TRP A 224 -25.25 -1.86 -15.78
N GLY A 225 -25.54 -2.98 -16.45
CA GLY A 225 -26.89 -3.48 -16.66
C GLY A 225 -27.36 -4.25 -15.43
N SER A 226 -28.38 -3.72 -14.75
CA SER A 226 -29.13 -4.45 -13.74
C SER A 226 -30.17 -5.35 -14.43
N SER A 227 -30.00 -6.66 -14.35
CA SER A 227 -31.04 -7.63 -14.70
C SER A 227 -31.32 -8.51 -13.49
N ALA A 228 -32.35 -8.14 -12.73
CA ALA A 228 -33.00 -9.03 -11.77
C ALA A 228 -34.04 -9.88 -12.51
N PRO A 229 -34.16 -11.19 -12.27
CA PRO A 229 -35.22 -12.00 -12.86
C PRO A 229 -36.52 -11.84 -12.07
N SER A 230 -37.53 -11.23 -12.71
CA SER A 230 -38.91 -11.22 -12.22
C SER A 230 -39.56 -12.58 -12.52
N GLY A 231 -39.89 -13.34 -11.48
CA GLY A 231 -40.65 -14.59 -11.59
C GLY A 231 -42.11 -14.31 -11.96
N HIS A 232 -42.56 -14.85 -13.08
CA HIS A 232 -43.99 -14.98 -13.40
C HIS A 232 -44.49 -16.37 -12.98
N ARG A 233 -45.42 -16.40 -12.03
CA ARG A 233 -46.39 -17.48 -11.86
C ARG A 233 -47.55 -17.20 -12.80
N SER A 234 -47.91 -18.15 -13.66
CA SER A 234 -49.24 -18.22 -14.29
C SER A 234 -49.90 -19.53 -13.90
N ARG A 235 -51.16 -19.42 -13.48
CA ARG A 235 -52.08 -20.52 -13.23
C ARG A 235 -52.57 -21.08 -14.57
N SER A 236 -52.58 -22.40 -14.69
CA SER A 236 -53.63 -23.25 -15.26
C SER A 236 -53.19 -24.70 -15.08
#